data_AF-A0A960Q1S6-F1
#
_entry.id   AF-A0A960Q1S6-F1
#
_cell.length_a   1.000
_cell.length_b   1.000
_cell.length_c   1.000
_cell.angle_alpha   90.00
_cell.angle_beta   90.00
_cell.angle_gamma   90.00
#
_symmetry.space_group_name_H-M   'P 1'
#
loop_
_entity.id
_entity.type
_entity.pdbx_description
1 polymer ?
#
loop_
_entity_poly.entity_id
_entity_poly.type
_entity_poly.pdbx_seq_one_letter_code
_entity_poly.pdbx_strand_id
1 'polypeptide(L)'
;GLKLLLPRKDSRPTEIAAQAGMPLQSAFHRGILTNVLNPKVALFFLAFLPQFIEPDSAHRALSFLILGATFVLTGTSWCLVIAVFTARTSARFRRSSTAATMMQRVSGAVFVGLGIRLALERAA
;
A
#
# COMPACT_ATOMS: atom_id res chain seq x y z
N GLY A 1 2.40 9.48 -16.20
CA GLY A 1 1.14 9.38 -16.95
C GLY A 1 1.36 9.07 -18.42
N LEU A 2 1.82 10.04 -19.22
CA LEU A 2 1.86 9.94 -20.69
C LEU A 2 2.69 8.74 -21.23
N LYS A 3 3.85 8.43 -20.63
CA LYS A 3 4.65 7.24 -20.99
C LYS A 3 3.99 5.89 -20.67
N LEU A 4 2.97 5.85 -19.81
CA LEU A 4 2.18 4.64 -19.52
C LEU A 4 1.03 4.44 -20.51
N LEU A 5 0.64 5.49 -21.25
CA LEU A 5 -0.39 5.45 -22.29
C LEU A 5 0.16 5.01 -23.65
N LEU A 6 1.47 5.20 -23.87
CA LEU A 6 2.15 4.78 -25.09
C LEU A 6 2.52 3.28 -25.05
N PRO A 7 2.39 2.55 -26.17
CA PRO A 7 2.78 1.15 -26.24
C PRO A 7 4.29 1.01 -25.99
N ARG A 8 4.64 0.36 -24.89
CA ARG A 8 6.03 0.15 -24.46
C ARG A 8 6.60 -1.08 -25.17
N LYS A 9 7.58 -0.88 -26.06
CA LYS A 9 8.31 -1.97 -26.75
C LYS A 9 9.34 -2.67 -25.85
N ASP A 10 9.74 -2.06 -24.73
CA ASP A 10 10.68 -2.66 -23.77
C ASP A 10 9.98 -3.01 -22.45
N SER A 11 9.44 -4.23 -22.42
CA SER A 11 9.11 -4.92 -21.18
C SER A 11 10.41 -5.39 -20.53
N ARG A 12 11.06 -4.54 -19.74
CA ARG A 12 12.03 -5.02 -18.74
C ARG A 12 11.23 -5.50 -17.51
N PRO A 13 11.08 -6.81 -17.27
CA PRO A 13 10.39 -7.33 -16.08
C PRO A 13 11.25 -7.24 -14.82
N THR A 14 12.32 -6.45 -14.84
CA THR A 14 13.51 -6.68 -14.01
C THR A 14 13.30 -6.33 -12.53
N GLU A 15 12.45 -5.39 -12.15
CA GLU A 15 12.29 -5.01 -10.73
C GLU A 15 11.34 -5.92 -9.95
N ILE A 16 10.19 -6.30 -10.54
CA ILE A 16 9.24 -7.22 -9.87
C ILE A 16 9.78 -8.65 -9.89
N ALA A 17 10.47 -9.06 -10.96
CA ALA A 17 11.11 -10.38 -11.03
C ALA A 17 12.35 -10.49 -10.12
N ALA A 18 13.12 -9.41 -9.90
CA ALA A 18 14.27 -9.44 -8.99
C ALA A 18 13.86 -9.70 -7.52
N GLN A 19 12.64 -9.33 -7.13
CA GLN A 19 12.10 -9.64 -5.80
C GLN A 19 11.61 -11.09 -5.69
N ALA A 20 11.33 -11.78 -6.80
CA ALA A 20 10.83 -13.15 -6.80
C ALA A 20 11.86 -14.20 -6.33
N GLY A 21 13.15 -13.83 -6.22
CA GLY A 21 14.22 -14.68 -5.71
C GLY A 21 14.66 -14.38 -4.27
N MET A 22 14.07 -13.39 -3.59
CA MET A 22 14.49 -13.04 -2.23
C MET A 22 13.92 -14.04 -1.21
N PRO A 23 14.74 -14.53 -0.25
CA PRO A 23 14.24 -15.36 0.83
C PRO A 23 13.14 -14.63 1.61
N LEU A 24 12.06 -15.34 1.96
CA LEU A 24 10.89 -14.77 2.63
C LEU A 24 11.28 -14.02 3.92
N GLN A 25 12.27 -14.53 4.65
CA GLN A 25 12.81 -13.88 5.85
C GLN A 25 13.46 -12.52 5.54
N SER A 26 14.26 -12.42 4.48
CA SER A 26 14.88 -11.16 4.08
C SER A 26 13.84 -10.11 3.67
N ALA A 27 12.79 -10.53 2.95
CA ALA A 27 11.68 -9.66 2.60
C ALA A 27 10.92 -9.18 3.86
N PHE A 28 10.68 -10.08 4.82
CA PHE A 28 10.03 -9.76 6.08
C PHE A 28 10.84 -8.77 6.93
N HIS A 29 12.14 -9.01 7.11
CA HIS A 29 13.02 -8.10 7.86
C HIS A 29 13.12 -6.73 7.20
N ARG A 30 13.22 -6.65 5.86
CA ARG A 30 13.16 -5.38 5.14
C ARG A 30 11.84 -4.66 5.35
N GLY A 31 10.72 -5.40 5.33
CA GLY A 31 9.39 -4.84 5.59
C GLY A 31 9.28 -4.24 6.99
N ILE A 32 9.68 -5.00 8.02
CA ILE A 32 9.73 -4.51 9.41
C ILE A 32 10.60 -3.28 9.51
N LEU A 33 11.83 -3.34 9.02
CA LEU A 33 12.78 -2.25 9.16
C LEU A 33 12.25 -0.98 8.47
N THR A 34 11.70 -1.10 7.28
CA THR A 34 11.09 0.04 6.56
C THR A 34 9.90 0.62 7.30
N ASN A 35 9.10 -0.21 7.95
CA ASN A 35 7.94 0.25 8.72
C ASN A 35 8.36 0.94 10.03
N VAL A 36 9.30 0.37 10.77
CA VAL A 36 9.83 0.91 12.03
C VAL A 36 10.59 2.22 11.80
N LEU A 37 11.39 2.29 10.73
CA LEU A 37 12.12 3.52 10.35
C LEU A 37 11.19 4.61 9.77
N ASN A 38 9.89 4.35 9.62
CA ASN A 38 8.95 5.36 9.13
C ASN A 38 8.34 6.13 10.31
N PRO A 39 8.86 7.33 10.65
CA PRO A 39 8.38 8.09 11.80
C PRO A 39 6.91 8.52 11.65
N LYS A 40 6.40 8.59 10.42
CA LYS A 40 5.01 8.99 10.17
C LYS A 40 4.02 8.00 10.77
N VAL A 41 4.35 6.70 10.77
CA VAL A 41 3.52 5.66 11.37
C VAL A 41 3.44 5.87 12.88
N ALA A 42 4.59 6.02 13.54
CA ALA A 42 4.65 6.25 14.98
C ALA A 42 3.90 7.54 15.39
N LEU A 43 4.11 8.64 14.66
CA LEU A 43 3.42 9.91 14.91
C LEU A 43 1.91 9.80 14.73
N PHE A 44 1.44 9.05 13.72
CA PHE A 44 0.02 8.78 13.54
C PHE A 44 -0.57 8.04 14.74
N PHE A 45 0.05 6.95 15.17
CA PHE A 45 -0.45 6.20 16.34
C PHE A 45 -0.43 7.03 17.62
N LEU A 46 0.64 7.80 17.88
CA LEU A 46 0.73 8.67 19.06
C LEU A 46 -0.26 9.84 19.01
N ALA A 47 -0.62 10.33 17.83
CA ALA A 47 -1.60 11.40 17.70
C ALA A 47 -3.04 10.89 17.83
N PHE A 48 -3.35 9.72 17.25
CA PHE A 48 -4.72 9.23 17.16
C PHE A 48 -5.13 8.28 18.30
N LEU A 49 -4.29 7.33 18.73
CA LEU A 49 -4.70 6.35 19.76
C LEU A 49 -5.02 6.99 21.12
N PRO A 50 -4.20 7.91 21.67
CA PRO A 50 -4.47 8.49 22.97
C PRO A 50 -5.79 9.27 23.02
N GLN A 51 -6.27 9.79 21.89
CA GLN A 51 -7.55 10.52 21.81
C GLN A 51 -8.76 9.64 22.11
N PHE A 52 -8.62 8.32 21.96
CA PHE A 52 -9.68 7.35 22.24
C PHE A 52 -9.58 6.71 23.63
N ILE A 53 -8.62 7.14 24.46
CA ILE A 53 -8.43 6.62 25.82
C ILE A 53 -8.89 7.66 26.83
N GLU A 54 -9.76 7.23 27.74
CA GLU A 54 -10.25 8.07 28.81
C GLU A 54 -9.08 8.55 29.69
N PRO A 55 -8.90 9.88 29.88
CA PRO A 55 -7.80 10.42 30.64
C PRO A 55 -7.79 9.91 32.08
N ASP A 56 -8.92 9.61 32.71
CA ASP A 56 -8.97 9.28 34.15
C ASP A 56 -8.96 7.76 34.46
N SER A 57 -8.68 6.92 33.46
CA SER A 57 -8.69 5.47 33.65
C SER A 57 -7.44 4.97 34.40
N ALA A 58 -7.64 4.09 35.40
CA ALA A 58 -6.54 3.44 36.13
C ALA A 58 -5.68 2.50 35.27
N HIS A 59 -6.17 2.08 34.09
CA HIS A 59 -5.56 1.06 33.24
C HIS A 59 -5.23 1.56 31.82
N ARG A 60 -4.75 2.81 31.68
CA ARG A 60 -4.47 3.44 30.37
C ARG A 60 -3.62 2.59 29.41
N ALA A 61 -2.59 1.92 29.93
CA ALA A 61 -1.71 1.07 29.13
C ALA A 61 -2.45 -0.14 28.54
N LEU A 62 -3.38 -0.73 29.29
CA LEU A 62 -4.16 -1.87 28.84
C LEU A 62 -5.18 -1.45 27.76
N SER A 63 -5.84 -0.31 27.93
CA SER A 63 -6.72 0.28 26.90
C SER A 63 -5.96 0.59 25.61
N PHE A 64 -4.74 1.12 25.71
CA PHE A 64 -3.86 1.37 24.56
C PHE A 64 -3.49 0.07 23.84
N LEU A 65 -3.13 -0.98 24.59
CA LEU A 65 -2.81 -2.29 24.02
C LEU A 65 -4.01 -2.93 23.31
N ILE A 66 -5.20 -2.90 23.91
CA ILE A 66 -6.43 -3.41 23.28
C ILE A 66 -6.73 -2.65 21.99
N LEU A 67 -6.66 -1.32 22.03
CA LEU A 67 -6.96 -0.50 20.86
C LEU A 67 -5.95 -0.73 19.73
N GLY A 68 -4.66 -0.82 20.07
CA GLY A 68 -3.59 -1.19 19.13
C GLY A 68 -3.78 -2.58 18.54
N ALA A 69 -4.16 -3.57 19.37
CA ALA A 69 -4.43 -4.93 18.91
C ALA A 69 -5.62 -4.98 17.94
N THR A 70 -6.72 -4.30 18.26
CA THR A 70 -7.89 -4.19 17.38
C THR A 70 -7.51 -3.53 16.05
N PHE A 71 -6.71 -2.47 16.07
CA PHE A 71 -6.22 -1.82 14.84
C PHE A 71 -5.37 -2.78 13.99
N VAL A 72 -4.42 -3.49 14.61
CA VAL A 72 -3.57 -4.46 13.89
C VAL A 72 -4.41 -5.59 13.31
N LEU A 73 -5.36 -6.13 14.07
CA LEU A 73 -6.23 -7.22 13.62
C LEU A 73 -7.12 -6.82 12.45
N THR A 74 -7.79 -5.67 12.54
CA THR A 74 -8.65 -5.15 11.47
C THR A 74 -7.84 -4.82 10.21
N GLY A 75 -6.71 -4.12 10.37
CA GLY A 75 -5.82 -3.79 9.25
C GLY A 75 -5.23 -5.03 8.58
N THR A 76 -4.78 -6.01 9.36
CA THR A 76 -4.26 -7.29 8.86
C THR A 76 -5.33 -8.07 8.13
N SER A 77 -6.54 -8.16 8.70
CA SER A 77 -7.69 -8.84 8.06
C SER A 77 -8.02 -8.22 6.71
N TRP A 78 -8.09 -6.88 6.66
CA TRP A 78 -8.34 -6.15 5.41
C TRP A 78 -7.24 -6.41 4.36
N CYS A 79 -5.97 -6.32 4.76
CA CYS A 79 -4.83 -6.62 3.90
C CYS A 79 -4.86 -8.06 3.38
N LEU A 80 -5.21 -9.04 4.23
CA LEU A 80 -5.38 -10.45 3.85
C LEU A 80 -6.51 -10.63 2.83
N VAL A 81 -7.66 -10.00 3.05
CA VAL A 81 -8.78 -10.03 2.10
C VAL A 81 -8.33 -9.53 0.73
N ILE A 82 -7.65 -8.38 0.68
CA ILE A 82 -7.11 -7.83 -0.57
C ILE A 82 -6.06 -8.76 -1.17
N ALA A 83 -5.14 -9.30 -0.38
CA ALA A 83 -4.07 -10.17 -0.84
C ALA A 83 -4.63 -11.46 -1.46
N VAL A 84 -5.60 -12.11 -0.81
CA VAL A 84 -6.27 -13.31 -1.32
C VAL A 84 -7.08 -12.99 -2.57
N PHE A 85 -7.85 -11.90 -2.56
CA PHE A 85 -8.63 -11.47 -3.72
C PHE A 85 -7.73 -11.20 -4.92
N THR A 86 -6.62 -10.50 -4.70
CA THR A 86 -5.61 -10.20 -5.72
C THR A 86 -4.92 -11.47 -6.20
N ALA A 87 -4.55 -12.40 -5.32
CA ALA A 87 -3.92 -13.66 -5.72
C ALA A 87 -4.83 -14.49 -6.63
N ARG A 88 -6.13 -14.60 -6.28
CA ARG A 88 -7.11 -15.33 -7.11
C ARG A 88 -7.37 -14.64 -8.44
N THR A 89 -7.51 -13.31 -8.43
CA THR A 89 -7.78 -12.54 -9.64
C THR A 89 -6.55 -12.48 -10.55
N SER A 90 -5.35 -12.32 -9.98
CA SER A 90 -4.07 -12.28 -10.70
C SER A 90 -3.77 -13.61 -11.39
N ALA A 91 -4.09 -14.75 -10.78
CA ALA A 91 -4.00 -16.06 -11.44
C ALA A 91 -4.87 -16.13 -12.71
N ARG A 92 -6.05 -15.51 -12.70
CA ARG A 92 -6.95 -15.38 -13.87
C ARG A 92 -6.43 -14.33 -14.88
N PHE A 93 -5.91 -13.21 -14.39
CA PHE A 93 -5.44 -12.06 -15.17
C PHE A 93 -4.12 -12.34 -15.92
N ARG A 94 -3.20 -13.12 -15.34
CA ARG A 94 -1.94 -13.53 -16.01
C ARG A 94 -2.16 -14.30 -17.31
N ARG A 95 -3.37 -14.83 -17.54
CA ARG A 95 -3.76 -15.47 -18.81
C ARG A 95 -4.26 -14.48 -19.88
N SER A 96 -4.51 -13.22 -19.56
CA SER A 96 -5.04 -12.21 -20.49
C SER A 96 -4.15 -10.98 -20.59
N SER A 97 -3.38 -10.86 -21.68
CA SER A 97 -2.51 -9.72 -21.99
C SER A 97 -3.28 -8.40 -22.15
N THR A 98 -4.54 -8.47 -22.57
CA THR A 98 -5.44 -7.32 -22.73
C THR A 98 -5.74 -6.64 -21.40
N ALA A 99 -5.93 -7.44 -20.35
CA ALA A 99 -6.33 -6.96 -19.04
C ALA A 99 -5.18 -6.21 -18.33
N ALA A 100 -3.95 -6.73 -18.44
CA ALA A 100 -2.74 -6.03 -17.98
C ALA A 100 -2.54 -4.68 -18.70
N THR A 101 -2.79 -4.65 -20.02
CA THR A 101 -2.67 -3.43 -20.83
C THR A 101 -3.73 -2.38 -20.45
N MET A 102 -4.97 -2.79 -20.18
CA MET A 102 -6.03 -1.90 -19.68
C MET A 102 -5.66 -1.28 -18.32
N MET A 103 -5.18 -2.08 -17.37
CA MET A 103 -4.77 -1.58 -16.04
C MET A 103 -3.66 -0.52 -16.16
N GLN A 104 -2.71 -0.73 -17.06
CA GLN A 104 -1.62 0.22 -17.32
C GLN A 104 -2.12 1.53 -17.93
N ARG A 105 -3.10 1.46 -18.85
CA ARG A 105 -3.74 2.64 -19.43
C ARG A 105 -4.56 3.42 -18.41
N VAL A 106 -5.34 2.74 -17.57
CA VAL A 106 -6.13 3.37 -16.51
C VAL A 106 -5.22 4.10 -15.52
N SER A 107 -4.19 3.44 -15.01
CA SER A 107 -3.20 4.08 -14.12
C SER A 107 -2.50 5.26 -14.81
N GLY A 108 -2.17 5.13 -16.10
CA GLY A 108 -1.61 6.20 -16.91
C GLY A 108 -2.54 7.42 -16.99
N ALA A 109 -3.83 7.20 -17.25
CA ALA A 109 -4.85 8.24 -17.33
C ALA A 109 -5.06 8.93 -15.97
N VAL A 110 -5.14 8.17 -14.87
CA VAL A 110 -5.25 8.72 -13.52
C VAL A 110 -4.07 9.63 -13.20
N PHE A 111 -2.83 9.21 -13.50
CA PHE A 111 -1.66 10.06 -13.27
C PHE A 111 -1.62 11.32 -14.14
N VAL A 112 -2.09 11.24 -15.39
CA VAL A 112 -2.21 12.44 -16.24
C VAL A 112 -3.27 13.38 -15.67
N GLY A 113 -4.44 12.86 -15.30
CA GLY A 113 -5.52 13.65 -14.69
C GLY A 113 -5.08 14.33 -13.40
N LEU A 114 -4.40 13.62 -12.51
CA LEU A 114 -3.84 14.19 -11.28
C LEU A 114 -2.76 15.24 -11.57
N GLY A 115 -1.90 15.02 -12.57
CA GLY A 115 -0.87 15.98 -12.97
C GLY A 115 -1.47 17.27 -13.54
N ILE A 116 -2.51 17.17 -14.36
CA ILE A 116 -3.26 18.33 -14.88
C ILE A 116 -3.93 19.07 -13.72
N ARG A 117 -4.62 18.35 -12.83
CA ARG A 117 -5.29 18.97 -11.68
C ARG A 117 -4.29 19.72 -10.78
N LEU A 118 -3.14 19.11 -10.50
CA LEU A 118 -2.08 19.75 -9.71
C LEU A 118 -1.50 20.99 -10.42
N ALA A 119 -1.31 20.94 -11.74
CA ALA A 119 -0.83 22.08 -12.51
C ALA A 119 -1.84 23.24 -12.48
N LEU A 120 -3.14 22.94 -12.54
CA LEU A 120 -4.22 23.92 -12.44
C LEU A 120 -4.33 24.51 -11.02
N GLU A 121 -4.20 23.68 -9.97
CA GLU A 121 -4.15 24.15 -8.57
C GLU A 121 -2.90 24.99 -8.25
N ARG A 122 -1.80 24.79 -8.98
CA ARG A 122 -0.56 25.60 -8.84
C ARG A 122 -0.53 26.85 -9.73
N ALA A 123 -1.43 26.94 -10.72
CA ALA A 123 -1.51 28.06 -11.65
C ALA A 123 -2.64 29.06 -11.30
N ALA A 124 -3.47 28.73 -10.31
CA ALA A 124 -4.44 29.61 -9.67
C ALA A 124 -3.86 30.21 -8.38
#